data_AF-A0A441HDP1-F1
#
_entry.id   AF-A0A441HDP1-F1
#
_cell.length_a   1.000
_cell.length_b   1.000
_cell.length_c   1.000
_cell.angle_alpha   90.00
_cell.angle_beta   90.00
_cell.angle_gamma   90.00
#
_symmetry.space_group_name_H-M   'P 1'
#
loop_
_entity.id
_entity.type
_entity.pdbx_description
1 polymer ?
#
loop_
_entity_poly.entity_id
_entity_poly.type
_entity_poly.pdbx_seq_one_letter_code
_entity_poly.pdbx_strand_id
1 'polypeptide(L)' 'MAFGALKGFLDVRYGARDGSACAEFSWEGHDESDPACGRGWVMIGTAGRLVGHFYIHNADDSGFVCERS' A
#
# COMPACT_ATOMS: atom_id res chain seq x y z
N MET A 1 -0.20 -16.61 -11.33
CA MET A 1 0.30 -15.75 -10.24
C MET A 1 1.65 -15.24 -10.70
N ALA A 2 1.84 -13.93 -10.73
CA ALA A 2 3.12 -13.29 -11.02
C ALA A 2 3.66 -12.69 -9.72
N PHE A 3 4.98 -12.64 -9.56
CA PHE A 3 5.65 -12.10 -8.38
C PHE A 3 6.58 -10.99 -8.86
N GLY A 4 6.52 -9.84 -8.21
CA GLY A 4 7.38 -8.69 -8.48
C GLY A 4 7.84 -8.09 -7.15
N ALA A 5 8.99 -7.42 -7.18
CA ALA A 5 9.53 -6.71 -6.02
C ALA A 5 9.76 -5.25 -6.40
N LEU A 6 9.14 -4.34 -5.64
CA LEU A 6 9.39 -2.91 -5.76
C LEU A 6 10.41 -2.50 -4.69
N LYS A 7 11.36 -1.65 -5.07
CA LYS A 7 12.17 -0.88 -4.13
C LYS A 7 11.90 0.60 -4.31
N GLY A 8 11.59 1.29 -3.23
CA GLY A 8 11.15 2.68 -3.32
C GLY A 8 11.08 3.40 -1.98
N PHE A 9 10.65 4.66 -2.07
CA PHE A 9 10.36 5.53 -0.94
C PHE A 9 8.85 5.67 -0.75
N LEU A 10 8.46 6.01 0.48
CA LEU A 10 7.06 6.09 0.87
C LEU A 10 6.85 7.35 1.70
N ASP A 11 5.95 8.23 1.25
CA ASP A 11 5.49 9.40 2.00
C ASP A 11 4.18 9.03 2.70
N VAL A 12 4.15 9.13 4.04
CA VAL A 12 3.02 8.68 4.88
C VAL A 12 2.33 9.86 5.53
N ARG A 13 0.99 9.83 5.51
CA ARG A 13 0.14 10.69 6.33
C ARG A 13 -0.78 9.83 7.19
N TYR A 14 -0.76 10.12 8.49
CA TYR A 14 -1.65 9.49 9.45
C TYR A 14 -2.94 10.30 9.58
N GLY A 15 -4.06 9.63 9.58
CA GLY A 15 -5.38 10.23 9.70
C GLY A 15 -6.44 9.22 10.07
N ALA A 16 -7.66 9.47 9.63
CA ALA A 16 -8.77 8.56 9.80
C ALA A 16 -9.53 8.37 8.48
N ARG A 17 -9.96 7.13 8.24
CA ARG A 17 -10.83 6.76 7.13
C ARG A 17 -12.00 5.98 7.71
N ASP A 18 -13.22 6.39 7.39
CA ASP A 18 -14.46 5.81 7.92
C ASP A 18 -14.48 5.69 9.46
N GLY A 19 -13.90 6.69 10.15
CA GLY A 19 -13.81 6.74 11.61
C GLY A 19 -12.72 5.85 12.22
N SER A 20 -11.95 5.12 11.41
CA SER A 20 -10.86 4.25 11.86
C SER A 20 -9.49 4.86 11.57
N ALA A 21 -8.52 4.60 12.46
CA ALA A 21 -7.14 5.03 12.25
C ALA A 21 -6.61 4.49 10.91
N CYS A 22 -6.03 5.37 10.10
CA CYS A 22 -5.59 5.08 8.75
C CYS A 22 -4.23 5.72 8.49
N ALA A 23 -3.33 4.97 7.86
CA ALA A 23 -2.14 5.53 7.23
C ALA A 23 -2.36 5.54 5.72
N GLU A 24 -2.43 6.73 5.13
CA GLU A 24 -2.45 6.92 3.69
C GLU A 24 -1.03 7.21 3.21
N PHE A 25 -0.69 6.73 2.02
CA PHE A 25 0.64 6.91 1.48
C PHE A 25 0.67 7.10 -0.03
N SER A 26 1.70 7.82 -0.49
CA SER A 26 2.19 7.75 -1.86
C SER A 26 3.56 7.08 -1.87
N TRP A 27 3.89 6.41 -2.96
CA TRP A 27 5.18 5.76 -3.12
C TRP A 27 5.75 6.02 -4.51
N GLU A 28 7.07 6.02 -4.60
CA GLU A 28 7.84 6.07 -5.84
C GLU A 28 8.99 5.08 -5.76
N GLY A 29 9.33 4.46 -6.89
CA GLY A 29 10.37 3.45 -6.97
C GLY A 29 10.56 2.95 -8.38
N HIS A 30 11.03 1.71 -8.49
CA HIS A 30 11.19 1.02 -9.76
C HIS A 30 10.54 -0.36 -9.72
N ASP A 31 9.90 -0.73 -10.83
CA ASP A 31 9.64 -2.12 -11.19
C ASP A 31 10.77 -2.56 -12.12
N GLU A 32 11.68 -3.40 -11.61
CA GLU A 32 12.97 -3.69 -12.24
C GLU A 32 13.76 -2.40 -12.58
N SER A 33 13.76 -1.98 -13.85
CA SER A 33 14.41 -0.75 -14.32
C SER A 33 13.43 0.39 -14.63
N ASP A 34 12.13 0.09 -14.69
CA ASP A 34 11.11 1.05 -15.08
C ASP A 34 10.63 1.85 -13.87
N PRO A 35 10.65 3.20 -13.93
CA PRO A 35 10.09 4.01 -12.86
C PRO A 35 8.62 3.68 -12.64
N ALA A 36 8.27 3.43 -11.39
CA ALA A 36 6.90 3.14 -10.98
C ALA A 36 6.54 4.02 -9.79
N CYS A 37 5.26 4.38 -9.69
CA CYS A 37 4.76 5.13 -8.56
C CYS A 37 3.30 4.75 -8.31
N GLY A 38 2.80 5.20 -7.16
CA GLY A 38 1.44 4.91 -6.80
C GLY A 38 1.06 5.48 -5.46
N ARG A 39 -0.01 4.91 -4.91
CA ARG A 39 -0.57 5.30 -3.63
C ARG A 39 -1.28 4.13 -2.98
N GLY A 40 -1.61 4.30 -1.71
CA GLY A 40 -2.37 3.30 -1.00
C GLY A 40 -2.80 3.81 0.36
N TRP A 41 -3.44 2.91 1.09
CA TRP A 41 -3.84 3.15 2.46
C TRP A 41 -3.84 1.84 3.22
N VAL A 42 -3.70 1.94 4.53
CA VAL A 42 -3.79 0.80 5.44
C VAL A 42 -4.50 1.19 6.73
N MET A 43 -5.38 0.31 7.19
CA MET A 43 -6.16 0.44 8.43
C MET A 43 -6.03 -0.83 9.27
N ILE A 44 -6.30 -0.71 10.57
CA ILE A 44 -6.48 -1.87 11.45
C ILE A 44 -7.83 -2.51 11.13
N GLY A 45 -7.79 -3.74 10.64
CA GLY A 45 -8.96 -4.58 10.39
C GLY A 45 -9.34 -5.43 11.60
N THR A 46 -10.06 -6.52 11.33
CA THR A 46 -10.46 -7.48 12.36
C THR A 46 -9.30 -8.34 12.83
N ALA A 47 -9.39 -8.86 14.06
CA ALA A 47 -8.39 -9.76 14.65
C ALA A 47 -6.95 -9.20 14.66
N GLY A 48 -6.79 -7.87 14.70
CA GLY A 48 -5.48 -7.22 14.76
C GLY A 48 -4.67 -7.27 13.46
N ARG A 49 -5.27 -7.69 12.34
CA ARG A 49 -4.64 -7.67 11.02
C ARG A 49 -4.73 -6.28 10.41
N LEU A 50 -3.77 -5.94 9.55
CA LEU A 50 -3.90 -4.74 8.72
C LEU A 50 -4.62 -5.08 7.42
N VAL A 51 -5.50 -4.20 6.98
CA VAL A 51 -6.17 -4.27 5.67
C VAL A 51 -5.88 -2.99 4.91
N GLY A 52 -5.66 -3.09 3.61
CA GLY A 52 -5.28 -1.94 2.82
C GLY A 52 -5.46 -2.12 1.33
N HIS A 53 -5.16 -1.06 0.61
CA HIS A 53 -5.04 -1.08 -0.84
C HIS A 53 -3.66 -0.59 -1.25
N PHE A 54 -3.13 -1.23 -2.29
CA PHE A 54 -1.91 -0.84 -2.97
C PHE A 54 -2.27 -0.60 -4.45
N TYR A 55 -2.14 0.65 -4.89
CA TYR A 55 -2.42 1.05 -6.26
C TYR A 55 -1.13 1.45 -6.96
N ILE A 56 -0.89 0.85 -8.13
CA ILE A 56 0.19 1.19 -9.06
C ILE A 56 -0.41 2.09 -10.13
N HIS A 57 0.13 3.31 -10.30
CA HIS A 57 -0.37 4.22 -11.34
C HIS A 57 -0.27 3.58 -12.73
N ASN A 58 -1.39 3.58 -13.45
CA ASN A 58 -1.56 2.97 -14.78
C ASN A 58 -1.46 1.43 -14.82
N ALA A 59 -1.57 0.77 -13.67
CA ALA A 59 -1.60 -0.68 -13.55
C ALA A 59 -2.60 -1.09 -12.46
N ASP A 60 -2.27 -2.08 -11.64
CA ASP A 60 -3.20 -2.73 -10.74
C ASP A 60 -3.60 -1.88 -9.53
N ASP A 61 -4.86 -2.02 -9.11
CA ASP A 61 -5.39 -1.62 -7.80
C ASP A 61 -5.78 -2.89 -7.06
N SER A 62 -5.01 -3.24 -6.03
CA SER A 62 -5.20 -4.49 -5.30
C SER A 62 -5.35 -4.26 -3.81
N GLY A 63 -6.33 -4.94 -3.22
CA GLY A 63 -6.45 -5.06 -1.77
C GLY A 63 -5.41 -6.02 -1.20
N PHE A 64 -4.93 -5.77 0.02
CA PHE A 64 -4.01 -6.65 0.74
C PHE A 64 -4.39 -6.79 2.22
N VAL A 65 -3.88 -7.86 2.83
CA VAL A 65 -3.94 -8.10 4.28
C VAL A 65 -2.51 -8.34 4.77
N CYS A 66 -2.10 -7.66 5.84
CA CYS A 66 -0.83 -7.95 6.52
C CYS A 66 -1.07 -8.72 7.81
N GLU A 67 -0.25 -9.75 8.00
CA GLU A 67 -0.15 -10.52 9.23
C GLU A 67 1.23 -10.27 9.85
N ARG A 68 1.29 -10.30 11.18
CA ARG A 68 2.56 -10.22 11.89
C ARG A 68 3.27 -11.58 11.79
N SER A 69 4.46 -11.59 11.19
CA SER A 69 5.36 -12.76 11.13
C SER A 69 6.06 -13.02 12.46
#